data_AF-A0A1Q3SSP0-F1
#
_entry.id   AF-A0A1Q3SSP0-F1
#
_cell.length_a   1.000
_cell.length_b   1.000
_cell.length_c   1.000
_cell.angle_alpha   90.00
_cell.angle_beta   90.00
_cell.angle_gamma   90.00
#
_symmetry.space_group_name_H-M   'P 1'
#
loop_
_entity.id
_entity.type
_entity.pdbx_description
1 polymer ?
#
loop_
_entity_poly.entity_id
_entity_poly.type
_entity_poly.pdbx_seq_one_letter_code
_entity_poly.pdbx_strand_id
1 'polypeptide(L)'
;MKRKVSLSENQRRRKLQKQETNMPSDLMNIDFLLSQILGFMPAYRLVGKNAITSVSKTWKRLLTENKFYNKKYFNALLASCQQDPQGALHILSDETFIPHLTFKQLFKIAGCNNELAKSIISNPTAESILDSEDLEKLAEQHSDIAMAILKNPQFCFKLMGSSLLGKLGLKYLEVAVYILHTPEFYRRLSNRNLIELAQQHLEVANYLHNNPGSLTNDDLLLIDSAYFEKAENIVKNPELYNNLSGEQIAILGQRHLSIAQIILNTPTLCSKLSISQLCMLAQNHVEIAQHMLNKDDFCNEVSGEDLMMLGIKNPEIANLIFDDAKLFVKLNANAITQLGAHHLQIAKRILKMSELQLSPQHLCFMGYCHSEVAEHILNTPALCDELSGGELAKLGENHEEIAERIINTTTFWDKLTAENLVKLSRQYSKITKLILNNPLLFDKIVAASQLNCFTRNFTVADFENLYDSPDLSLAEKAMGIPMDKYIKIDLIKNGIRETANTLLQNTPTIRCR
;
A
#
# COMPACT_ATOMS: atom_id res chain seq x y z
N MET A 1 89.97 -24.14 -26.62
CA MET A 1 90.23 -22.70 -26.51
C MET A 1 89.24 -21.95 -27.42
N LYS A 2 88.43 -21.03 -26.85
CA LYS A 2 87.68 -19.89 -27.43
C LYS A 2 86.87 -20.11 -28.74
N ARG A 3 85.52 -20.09 -28.69
CA ARG A 3 84.56 -18.96 -28.57
C ARG A 3 84.37 -18.19 -29.89
N LYS A 4 83.18 -18.33 -30.49
CA LYS A 4 82.04 -17.38 -30.49
C LYS A 4 82.32 -16.13 -31.32
N VAL A 5 81.62 -15.96 -32.45
CA VAL A 5 80.77 -14.81 -32.84
C VAL A 5 80.23 -15.09 -34.25
N SER A 6 78.95 -15.44 -34.40
CA SER A 6 78.14 -15.22 -35.63
C SER A 6 76.66 -15.64 -35.50
N LEU A 7 76.05 -15.41 -34.32
CA LEU A 7 74.64 -15.76 -34.07
C LEU A 7 73.81 -14.60 -33.47
N SER A 8 74.15 -13.33 -33.81
CA SER A 8 73.42 -12.16 -33.30
C SER A 8 72.73 -11.27 -34.33
N GLU A 9 72.73 -11.59 -35.63
CA GLU A 9 72.06 -10.75 -36.64
C GLU A 9 70.70 -11.27 -37.11
N ASN A 10 70.44 -12.59 -37.06
CA ASN A 10 69.12 -13.14 -37.37
C ASN A 10 68.10 -13.11 -36.21
N GLN A 11 68.51 -12.69 -35.00
CA GLN A 11 67.59 -12.40 -33.88
C GLN A 11 67.13 -10.93 -33.81
N ARG A 12 67.72 -10.02 -34.59
CA ARG A 12 67.33 -8.59 -34.59
C ARG A 12 66.20 -8.23 -35.56
N ARG A 13 65.88 -9.08 -36.54
CA ARG A 13 64.77 -8.83 -37.50
C ARG A 13 63.42 -9.47 -37.15
N ARG A 14 63.31 -10.20 -36.03
CA ARG A 14 62.01 -10.71 -35.49
C ARG A 14 61.52 -9.98 -34.22
N LYS A 15 62.09 -8.82 -33.88
CA LYS A 15 61.64 -7.96 -32.77
C LYS A 15 61.14 -6.57 -33.20
N LEU A 16 60.53 -6.47 -34.39
CA LEU A 16 59.89 -5.24 -34.87
C LEU A 16 58.45 -5.43 -35.38
N GLN A 17 57.81 -6.56 -35.06
CA GLN A 17 56.35 -6.71 -35.15
C GLN A 17 55.85 -7.46 -33.90
N LYS A 18 55.86 -6.73 -32.79
CA LYS A 18 54.98 -6.89 -31.62
C LYS A 18 55.31 -5.72 -30.70
N GLN A 19 54.79 -4.55 -31.07
CA GLN A 19 54.45 -3.55 -30.07
C GLN A 19 53.24 -4.12 -29.31
N GLU A 20 53.52 -5.04 -28.38
CA GLU A 20 52.72 -5.12 -27.17
C GLU A 20 53.03 -3.82 -26.44
N THR A 21 52.10 -2.85 -26.54
CA THR A 21 52.07 -1.72 -25.64
C THR A 21 52.00 -2.28 -24.23
N ASN A 22 53.15 -2.23 -23.54
CA ASN A 22 53.23 -2.38 -22.09
C ASN A 22 52.37 -1.28 -21.47
N MET A 23 51.08 -1.55 -21.30
CA MET A 23 50.28 -0.91 -20.26
C MET A 23 50.97 -1.25 -18.94
N PRO A 24 51.23 -0.28 -18.06
CA PRO A 24 51.76 -0.54 -16.73
C PRO A 24 50.92 -1.65 -16.08
N SER A 25 51.57 -2.71 -15.59
CA SER A 25 50.90 -3.86 -14.96
C SER A 25 50.09 -3.48 -13.71
N ASP A 26 50.13 -2.22 -13.29
CA ASP A 26 49.27 -1.63 -12.25
C ASP A 26 47.89 -1.17 -12.75
N LEU A 27 47.66 -1.04 -14.07
CA LEU A 27 46.36 -0.65 -14.66
C LEU A 27 45.35 -1.79 -14.76
N MET A 28 45.79 -3.04 -14.53
CA MET A 28 44.93 -4.22 -14.41
C MET A 28 44.88 -4.73 -12.97
N ASN A 29 45.26 -3.90 -12.00
CA ASN A 29 44.94 -4.19 -10.61
C ASN A 29 43.46 -3.89 -10.40
N ILE A 30 42.67 -4.94 -10.16
CA ILE A 30 41.23 -4.85 -9.86
C ILE A 30 40.97 -3.84 -8.74
N ASP A 31 41.89 -3.69 -7.80
CA ASP A 31 41.77 -2.74 -6.69
C ASP A 31 41.99 -1.29 -7.12
N PHE A 32 42.84 -1.07 -8.13
CA PHE A 32 43.05 0.24 -8.74
C PHE A 32 41.84 0.64 -9.62
N LEU A 33 41.33 -0.29 -10.43
CA LEU A 33 40.13 -0.05 -11.24
C LEU A 33 38.88 0.15 -10.38
N LEU A 34 38.72 -0.62 -9.29
CA LEU A 34 37.64 -0.43 -8.32
C LEU A 34 37.75 0.89 -7.59
N SER A 35 38.95 1.33 -7.19
CA SER A 35 39.12 2.63 -6.53
C SER A 35 38.88 3.81 -7.48
N GLN A 36 39.15 3.67 -8.78
CA GLN A 36 38.75 4.63 -9.81
C GLN A 36 37.22 4.64 -10.02
N ILE A 37 36.58 3.48 -10.20
CA ILE A 37 35.12 3.38 -10.38
C ILE A 37 34.36 3.88 -9.14
N LEU A 38 34.82 3.54 -7.94
CA LEU A 38 34.29 4.05 -6.66
C LEU A 38 34.62 5.53 -6.41
N GLY A 39 35.57 6.10 -7.16
CA GLY A 39 35.83 7.53 -7.23
C GLY A 39 34.79 8.28 -8.07
N PHE A 40 34.26 7.64 -9.12
CA PHE A 40 33.19 8.20 -9.96
C PHE A 40 31.77 7.87 -9.46
N MET A 41 31.62 6.88 -8.57
CA MET A 41 30.33 6.49 -8.00
C MET A 41 30.40 6.33 -6.47
N PRO A 42 30.38 7.45 -5.72
CA PRO A 42 30.59 7.47 -4.27
C PRO A 42 29.61 6.58 -3.47
N ALA A 43 28.38 6.41 -3.97
CA ALA A 43 27.33 5.58 -3.38
C ALA A 43 27.71 4.10 -3.23
N TYR A 44 28.67 3.60 -4.03
CA TYR A 44 29.07 2.19 -4.03
C TYR A 44 30.20 1.86 -3.02
N ARG A 45 30.72 2.86 -2.29
CA ARG A 45 31.73 2.62 -1.23
C ARG A 45 31.16 1.85 -0.04
N LEU A 46 29.85 1.88 0.19
CA LEU A 46 29.23 1.38 1.43
C LEU A 46 28.95 -0.13 1.45
N VAL A 47 29.00 -0.84 0.33
CA VAL A 47 28.52 -2.25 0.28
C VAL A 47 29.66 -3.29 0.23
N GLY A 48 30.92 -2.84 0.24
CA GLY A 48 32.10 -3.72 0.19
C GLY A 48 32.30 -4.43 -1.16
N LYS A 49 33.53 -4.89 -1.42
CA LYS A 49 33.99 -5.46 -2.71
C LYS A 49 33.09 -6.56 -3.28
N ASN A 50 32.41 -7.34 -2.43
CA ASN A 50 31.62 -8.50 -2.84
C ASN A 50 30.19 -8.15 -3.31
N ALA A 51 29.70 -6.93 -3.06
CA ALA A 51 28.34 -6.52 -3.42
C ALA A 51 28.25 -5.79 -4.77
N ILE A 52 29.35 -5.24 -5.27
CA ILE A 52 29.38 -4.41 -6.50
C ILE A 52 28.91 -5.19 -7.74
N THR A 53 29.24 -6.47 -7.85
CA THR A 53 28.81 -7.35 -8.96
C THR A 53 27.34 -7.78 -8.89
N SER A 54 26.77 -7.84 -7.68
CA SER A 54 25.36 -8.17 -7.42
C SER A 54 24.45 -6.94 -7.62
N VAL A 55 24.87 -5.79 -7.07
CA VAL A 55 24.17 -4.51 -7.14
C VAL A 55 24.19 -3.98 -8.59
N SER A 56 25.32 -4.01 -9.29
CA SER A 56 25.41 -3.49 -10.68
C SER A 56 24.49 -4.22 -11.65
N LYS A 57 24.41 -5.57 -11.62
CA LYS A 57 23.52 -6.31 -12.53
C LYS A 57 22.05 -6.14 -12.15
N THR A 58 21.75 -6.11 -10.86
CA THR A 58 20.37 -5.95 -10.37
C THR A 58 19.86 -4.54 -10.66
N TRP A 59 20.65 -3.51 -10.37
CA TRP A 59 20.31 -2.10 -10.60
C TRP A 59 20.31 -1.73 -12.07
N LYS A 60 21.31 -2.16 -12.86
CA LYS A 60 21.32 -1.92 -14.31
C LYS A 60 20.12 -2.58 -14.97
N ARG A 61 19.77 -3.82 -14.59
CA ARG A 61 18.56 -4.50 -15.06
C ARG A 61 17.29 -3.74 -14.64
N LEU A 62 17.19 -3.27 -13.40
CA LEU A 62 16.04 -2.49 -12.90
C LEU A 62 15.86 -1.16 -13.63
N LEU A 63 16.97 -0.47 -13.93
CA LEU A 63 17.00 0.80 -14.67
C LEU A 63 16.65 0.60 -16.15
N THR A 64 17.12 -0.48 -16.79
CA THR A 64 16.85 -0.73 -18.22
C THR A 64 15.47 -1.33 -18.49
N GLU A 65 14.81 -1.96 -17.51
CA GLU A 65 13.55 -2.69 -17.74
C GLU A 65 12.27 -1.90 -17.43
N ASN A 66 12.34 -0.61 -17.09
CA ASN A 66 11.14 0.19 -16.75
C ASN A 66 10.29 -0.47 -15.62
N LYS A 67 10.93 -1.23 -14.71
CA LYS A 67 10.27 -2.06 -13.68
C LYS A 67 10.11 -1.38 -12.32
N PHE A 68 10.50 -0.11 -12.16
CA PHE A 68 10.31 0.64 -10.91
C PHE A 68 8.85 0.86 -10.52
N TYR A 69 7.91 0.67 -11.46
CA TYR A 69 6.48 0.66 -11.20
C TYR A 69 6.01 -0.59 -10.44
N ASN A 70 6.84 -1.64 -10.36
CA ASN A 70 6.46 -2.86 -9.66
C ASN A 70 6.68 -2.69 -8.14
N LYS A 71 5.56 -2.67 -7.42
CA LYS A 71 5.44 -2.56 -5.96
C LYS A 71 6.41 -3.45 -5.18
N LYS A 72 6.70 -4.66 -5.67
CA LYS A 72 7.62 -5.60 -5.02
C LYS A 72 9.05 -5.07 -4.94
N TYR A 73 9.54 -4.47 -6.02
CA TYR A 73 10.91 -3.95 -6.09
C TYR A 73 11.06 -2.65 -5.31
N PHE A 74 10.06 -1.77 -5.38
CA PHE A 74 10.06 -0.56 -4.56
C PHE A 74 10.03 -0.87 -3.05
N ASN A 75 9.26 -1.88 -2.63
CA ASN A 75 9.28 -2.31 -1.24
C ASN A 75 10.64 -2.89 -0.80
N ALA A 76 11.34 -3.60 -1.69
CA ALA A 76 12.70 -4.07 -1.41
C ALA A 76 13.71 -2.90 -1.29
N LEU A 77 13.57 -1.86 -2.13
CA LEU A 77 14.34 -0.63 -2.03
C LEU A 77 14.10 0.07 -0.68
N LEU A 78 12.83 0.25 -0.29
CA LEU A 78 12.49 0.85 1.01
C LEU A 78 13.04 0.04 2.18
N ALA A 79 12.94 -1.29 2.15
CA ALA A 79 13.52 -2.15 3.18
C ALA A 79 15.04 -1.95 3.30
N SER A 80 15.74 -1.78 2.18
CA SER A 80 17.17 -1.45 2.18
C SER A 80 17.45 -0.08 2.80
N CYS A 81 16.66 0.95 2.47
CA CYS A 81 16.81 2.29 3.06
C CYS A 81 16.47 2.34 4.56
N GLN A 82 15.57 1.47 5.02
CA GLN A 82 15.26 1.34 6.44
C GLN A 82 16.40 0.68 7.22
N GLN A 83 17.08 -0.30 6.62
CA GLN A 83 18.26 -0.95 7.21
C GLN A 83 19.50 -0.05 7.17
N ASP A 84 19.65 0.73 6.10
CA ASP A 84 20.73 1.71 5.94
C ASP A 84 20.17 3.09 5.53
N PRO A 85 19.92 3.98 6.51
CA PRO A 85 19.41 5.33 6.25
C PRO A 85 20.32 6.19 5.36
N GLN A 86 21.60 5.85 5.19
CA GLN A 86 22.50 6.54 4.27
C GLN A 86 22.20 6.18 2.80
N GLY A 87 21.70 4.97 2.55
CA GLY A 87 21.22 4.54 1.24
C GLY A 87 20.13 5.46 0.68
N ALA A 88 19.26 5.99 1.54
CA ALA A 88 18.24 6.96 1.14
C ALA A 88 18.86 8.27 0.60
N LEU A 89 19.91 8.78 1.25
CA LEU A 89 20.60 10.00 0.78
C LEU A 89 21.27 9.78 -0.57
N HIS A 90 21.93 8.63 -0.76
CA HIS A 90 22.57 8.30 -2.03
C HIS A 90 21.56 8.18 -3.18
N ILE A 91 20.42 7.55 -2.95
CA ILE A 91 19.34 7.42 -3.93
C ILE A 91 18.77 8.79 -4.31
N LEU A 92 18.51 9.65 -3.31
CA LEU A 92 17.94 10.97 -3.52
C LEU A 92 18.95 12.02 -3.99
N SER A 93 20.23 11.65 -4.08
CA SER A 93 21.30 12.48 -4.66
C SER A 93 21.60 12.13 -6.11
N ASP A 94 21.07 10.99 -6.61
CA ASP A 94 21.31 10.51 -7.97
C ASP A 94 20.38 11.18 -9.00
N GLU A 95 20.96 12.05 -9.82
CA GLU A 95 20.24 12.80 -10.86
C GLU A 95 19.58 11.91 -11.92
N THR A 96 20.12 10.71 -12.13
CA THR A 96 19.57 9.75 -13.10
C THR A 96 18.39 8.97 -12.53
N PHE A 97 18.29 8.86 -11.21
CA PHE A 97 17.29 8.02 -10.55
C PHE A 97 16.01 8.77 -10.20
N ILE A 98 16.14 9.99 -9.70
CA ILE A 98 15.03 10.82 -9.24
C ILE A 98 13.90 10.97 -10.29
N PRO A 99 14.16 11.16 -11.61
CA PRO A 99 13.10 11.32 -12.61
C PRO A 99 12.18 10.09 -12.74
N HIS A 100 12.64 8.91 -12.32
CA HIS A 100 11.88 7.66 -12.38
C HIS A 100 11.02 7.39 -11.14
N LEU A 101 11.11 8.24 -10.11
CA LEU A 101 10.31 8.14 -8.90
C LEU A 101 9.07 9.03 -8.99
N THR A 102 7.95 8.55 -8.43
CA THR A 102 6.80 9.42 -8.15
C THR A 102 7.06 10.26 -6.90
N PHE A 103 6.33 11.37 -6.73
CA PHE A 103 6.43 12.21 -5.52
C PHE A 103 6.22 11.42 -4.23
N LYS A 104 5.22 10.55 -4.24
CA LYS A 104 4.93 9.66 -3.11
C LYS A 104 6.10 8.72 -2.78
N GLN A 105 6.83 8.25 -3.78
CA GLN A 105 8.00 7.41 -3.58
C GLN A 105 9.19 8.21 -3.04
N LEU A 106 9.40 9.44 -3.52
CA LEU A 106 10.43 10.36 -3.04
C LEU A 106 10.29 10.60 -1.53
N PHE A 107 9.09 11.00 -1.07
CA PHE A 107 8.86 11.26 0.35
C PHE A 107 8.99 10.02 1.23
N LYS A 108 8.61 8.84 0.72
CA LYS A 108 8.83 7.57 1.44
C LYS A 108 10.31 7.25 1.62
N ILE A 109 11.12 7.46 0.58
CA ILE A 109 12.57 7.25 0.68
C ILE A 109 13.18 8.30 1.60
N ALA A 110 12.79 9.57 1.46
CA ALA A 110 13.29 10.66 2.30
C ALA A 110 12.97 10.41 3.79
N GLY A 111 11.75 9.94 4.08
CA GLY A 111 11.32 9.55 5.42
C GLY A 111 12.12 8.40 6.05
N CYS A 112 12.90 7.63 5.27
CA CYS A 112 13.80 6.61 5.85
C CYS A 112 15.00 7.24 6.57
N ASN A 113 15.41 8.46 6.18
CA ASN A 113 16.50 9.18 6.82
C ASN A 113 15.95 10.31 7.71
N ASN A 114 16.16 10.18 9.02
CA ASN A 114 15.62 11.10 10.02
C ASN A 114 16.12 12.54 9.83
N GLU A 115 17.42 12.73 9.61
CA GLU A 115 18.01 14.08 9.43
C GLU A 115 17.51 14.76 8.16
N LEU A 116 17.37 14.02 7.07
CA LEU A 116 16.78 14.53 5.83
C LEU A 116 15.31 14.89 6.03
N ALA A 117 14.52 14.02 6.65
CA ALA A 117 13.12 14.29 6.92
C ALA A 117 12.94 15.53 7.81
N LYS A 118 13.76 15.69 8.87
CA LYS A 118 13.79 16.91 9.70
C LYS A 118 14.12 18.13 8.87
N SER A 119 15.16 18.08 8.05
CA SER A 119 15.55 19.21 7.21
C SER A 119 14.45 19.61 6.22
N ILE A 120 13.73 18.65 5.65
CA ILE A 120 12.59 18.92 4.76
C ILE A 120 11.46 19.63 5.53
N ILE A 121 11.11 19.14 6.72
CA ILE A 121 10.03 19.70 7.55
C ILE A 121 10.40 21.08 8.11
N SER A 122 11.69 21.32 8.37
CA SER A 122 12.20 22.61 8.83
C SER A 122 12.39 23.63 7.70
N ASN A 123 12.20 23.24 6.43
CA ASN A 123 12.34 24.16 5.30
C ASN A 123 11.08 25.04 5.16
N PRO A 124 11.19 26.38 5.22
CA PRO A 124 10.05 27.28 5.06
C PRO A 124 9.30 27.11 3.73
N THR A 125 9.97 26.64 2.66
CA THR A 125 9.29 26.39 1.38
C THR A 125 8.38 25.17 1.43
N ALA A 126 8.73 24.16 2.25
CA ALA A 126 7.94 22.94 2.41
C ALA A 126 6.54 23.24 2.98
N GLU A 127 6.42 24.29 3.80
CA GLU A 127 5.17 24.74 4.40
C GLU A 127 4.11 25.10 3.36
N SER A 128 4.49 25.66 2.22
CA SER A 128 3.54 26.06 1.18
C SER A 128 3.18 24.93 0.20
N ILE A 129 3.93 23.83 0.22
CA ILE A 129 3.89 22.84 -0.85
C ILE A 129 3.43 21.46 -0.35
N LEU A 130 3.93 20.98 0.80
CA LEU A 130 3.60 19.64 1.29
C LEU A 130 2.14 19.56 1.74
N ASP A 131 1.41 18.59 1.23
CA ASP A 131 0.06 18.31 1.70
C ASP A 131 0.04 17.28 2.84
N SER A 132 -1.16 16.90 3.30
CA SER A 132 -1.29 15.94 4.40
C SER A 132 -0.88 14.52 4.02
N GLU A 133 -0.94 14.12 2.75
CA GLU A 133 -0.47 12.81 2.31
C GLU A 133 1.06 12.77 2.23
N ASP A 134 1.70 13.84 1.78
CA ASP A 134 3.17 13.95 1.75
C ASP A 134 3.76 13.88 3.16
N LEU A 135 3.18 14.63 4.10
CA LEU A 135 3.55 14.62 5.51
C LEU A 135 3.35 13.23 6.14
N GLU A 136 2.29 12.51 5.75
CA GLU A 136 2.09 11.11 6.15
C GLU A 136 3.27 10.24 5.74
N LYS A 137 3.76 10.41 4.50
CA LYS A 137 4.83 9.56 3.95
C LYS A 137 6.19 9.86 4.57
N LEU A 138 6.45 11.12 4.89
CA LEU A 138 7.65 11.53 5.61
C LEU A 138 7.69 10.99 7.04
N ALA A 139 6.56 11.08 7.77
CA ALA A 139 6.44 10.62 9.14
C ALA A 139 6.20 9.10 9.28
N GLU A 140 6.10 8.37 8.16
CA GLU A 140 5.72 6.95 8.18
C GLU A 140 6.75 6.08 8.92
N GLN A 141 8.02 6.48 9.02
CA GLN A 141 9.06 5.60 9.60
C GLN A 141 9.47 5.95 11.02
N HIS A 142 9.46 7.24 11.38
CA HIS A 142 10.03 7.71 12.64
C HIS A 142 9.02 8.54 13.43
N SER A 143 8.85 8.21 14.71
CA SER A 143 7.90 8.89 15.60
C SER A 143 8.34 10.32 15.95
N ASP A 144 9.65 10.60 15.96
CA ASP A 144 10.17 11.93 16.22
C ASP A 144 9.89 12.89 15.05
N ILE A 145 9.87 12.39 13.82
CA ILE A 145 9.39 13.12 12.64
C ILE A 145 7.88 13.41 12.77
N ALA A 146 7.08 12.40 13.09
CA ALA A 146 5.65 12.58 13.34
C ALA A 146 5.40 13.65 14.42
N MET A 147 6.17 13.61 15.50
CA MET A 147 6.13 14.58 16.59
C MET A 147 6.57 15.99 16.14
N ALA A 148 7.62 16.09 15.32
CA ALA A 148 8.10 17.36 14.78
C ALA A 148 7.05 18.03 13.89
N ILE A 149 6.34 17.25 13.07
CA ILE A 149 5.21 17.73 12.25
C ILE A 149 4.09 18.28 13.14
N LEU A 150 3.72 17.54 14.21
CA LEU A 150 2.63 17.96 15.10
C LEU A 150 2.96 19.18 15.95
N LYS A 151 4.24 19.36 16.29
CA LYS A 151 4.71 20.53 17.05
C LYS A 151 4.92 21.77 16.18
N ASN A 152 4.93 21.62 14.85
CA ASN A 152 5.09 22.75 13.94
C ASN A 152 3.73 23.46 13.75
N PRO A 153 3.58 24.71 14.22
CA PRO A 153 2.32 25.44 14.14
C PRO A 153 1.77 25.61 12.72
N GLN A 154 2.65 25.64 11.71
CA GLN A 154 2.25 25.83 10.31
C GLN A 154 1.63 24.56 9.73
N PHE A 155 2.15 23.39 10.10
CA PHE A 155 1.55 22.13 9.69
C PHE A 155 0.27 21.83 10.47
N CYS A 156 0.13 22.31 11.72
CA CYS A 156 -1.11 22.15 12.49
C CYS A 156 -2.36 22.53 11.69
N PHE A 157 -2.35 23.65 10.96
CA PHE A 157 -3.50 24.06 10.13
C PHE A 157 -3.83 23.07 9.01
N LYS A 158 -2.83 22.46 8.38
CA LYS A 158 -3.02 21.43 7.35
C LYS A 158 -3.52 20.11 7.93
N LEU A 159 -3.19 19.85 9.19
CA LEU A 159 -3.60 18.64 9.90
C LEU A 159 -5.04 18.72 10.39
N MET A 160 -5.58 19.92 10.63
CA MET A 160 -6.90 20.18 11.23
C MET A 160 -8.12 19.65 10.45
N GLY A 161 -7.96 19.22 9.19
CA GLY A 161 -9.00 18.55 8.39
C GLY A 161 -8.58 17.18 7.83
N SER A 162 -7.44 16.67 8.25
CA SER A 162 -6.83 15.46 7.66
C SER A 162 -7.03 14.24 8.55
N SER A 163 -7.18 13.06 7.92
CA SER A 163 -7.11 11.78 8.63
C SER A 163 -5.72 11.47 9.20
N LEU A 164 -4.73 12.34 8.97
CA LEU A 164 -3.34 12.11 9.32
C LEU A 164 -3.13 12.01 10.83
N LEU A 165 -3.82 12.84 11.63
CA LEU A 165 -3.74 12.81 13.09
C LEU A 165 -4.02 11.41 13.65
N GLY A 166 -5.14 10.81 13.21
CA GLY A 166 -5.51 9.45 13.58
C GLY A 166 -4.49 8.41 13.12
N LYS A 167 -4.02 8.49 11.88
CA LYS A 167 -3.04 7.54 11.31
C LYS A 167 -1.71 7.55 12.07
N LEU A 168 -1.17 8.74 12.40
CA LEU A 168 0.09 8.84 13.14
C LEU A 168 -0.07 8.38 14.59
N GLY A 169 -1.18 8.73 15.25
CA GLY A 169 -1.46 8.25 16.61
C GLY A 169 -1.64 6.73 16.66
N LEU A 170 -2.30 6.13 15.67
CA LEU A 170 -2.41 4.66 15.58
C LEU A 170 -1.05 3.99 15.46
N LYS A 171 -0.08 4.66 14.84
CA LYS A 171 1.26 4.09 14.65
C LYS A 171 2.17 4.27 15.87
N TYR A 172 2.11 5.42 16.53
CA TYR A 172 3.08 5.80 17.57
C TYR A 172 2.36 6.22 18.87
N LEU A 173 2.68 5.53 19.96
CA LEU A 173 2.06 5.78 21.27
C LEU A 173 2.32 7.21 21.76
N GLU A 174 3.55 7.68 21.66
CA GLU A 174 3.96 9.03 22.08
C GLU A 174 3.20 10.12 21.31
N VAL A 175 2.88 9.86 20.04
CA VAL A 175 2.06 10.74 19.21
C VAL A 175 0.61 10.70 19.66
N ALA A 176 0.05 9.50 19.89
CA ALA A 176 -1.32 9.36 20.40
C ALA A 176 -1.51 10.10 21.74
N VAL A 177 -0.57 9.92 22.66
CA VAL A 177 -0.56 10.61 23.96
C VAL A 177 -0.46 12.12 23.77
N TYR A 178 0.43 12.61 22.91
CA TYR A 178 0.54 14.05 22.63
C TYR A 178 -0.74 14.63 22.04
N ILE A 179 -1.39 13.91 21.12
CA ILE A 179 -2.68 14.29 20.53
C ILE A 179 -3.75 14.42 21.62
N LEU A 180 -3.84 13.46 22.54
CA LEU A 180 -4.80 13.50 23.65
C LEU A 180 -4.56 14.65 24.62
N HIS A 181 -3.29 14.98 24.89
CA HIS A 181 -2.92 16.06 25.81
C HIS A 181 -2.99 17.46 25.17
N THR A 182 -3.21 17.55 23.86
CA THR A 182 -3.31 18.81 23.12
C THR A 182 -4.78 19.11 22.83
N PRO A 183 -5.44 20.05 23.54
CA PRO A 183 -6.89 20.27 23.44
C PRO A 183 -7.39 20.56 22.03
N GLU A 184 -6.59 21.24 21.21
CA GLU A 184 -6.89 21.57 19.82
C GLU A 184 -7.00 20.32 18.95
N PHE A 185 -6.15 19.32 19.18
CA PHE A 185 -6.21 18.04 18.45
C PHE A 185 -7.28 17.12 19.03
N TYR A 186 -7.38 17.01 20.35
CA TYR A 186 -8.40 16.19 21.01
C TYR A 186 -9.82 16.54 20.56
N ARG A 187 -10.18 17.84 20.53
CA ARG A 187 -11.52 18.31 20.10
C ARG A 187 -11.85 18.03 18.63
N ARG A 188 -10.84 17.71 17.80
CA ARG A 188 -11.01 17.44 16.37
C ARG A 188 -11.12 15.95 16.07
N LEU A 189 -10.72 15.08 16.99
CA LEU A 189 -10.91 13.65 16.82
C LEU A 189 -12.39 13.30 16.98
N SER A 190 -12.90 12.51 16.05
CA SER A 190 -14.20 11.86 16.23
C SER A 190 -14.10 10.80 17.33
N ASN A 191 -15.24 10.44 17.97
CA ASN A 191 -15.29 9.31 18.90
C ASN A 191 -14.70 8.04 18.28
N ARG A 192 -14.96 7.80 16.98
CA ARG A 192 -14.36 6.68 16.24
C ARG A 192 -12.84 6.70 16.28
N ASN A 193 -12.21 7.86 16.06
CA ASN A 193 -10.75 7.96 16.11
C ASN A 193 -10.21 7.76 17.53
N LEU A 194 -10.91 8.28 18.55
CA LEU A 194 -10.53 8.06 19.95
C LEU A 194 -10.58 6.57 20.32
N ILE A 195 -11.63 5.87 19.90
CA ILE A 195 -11.78 4.41 20.09
C ILE A 195 -10.66 3.66 19.37
N GLU A 196 -10.41 3.96 18.09
CA GLU A 196 -9.35 3.30 17.32
C GLU A 196 -7.98 3.49 17.98
N LEU A 197 -7.65 4.70 18.45
CA LEU A 197 -6.41 4.98 19.19
C LEU A 197 -6.33 4.18 20.51
N ALA A 198 -7.43 4.14 21.26
CA ALA A 198 -7.48 3.45 22.53
C ALA A 198 -7.50 1.93 22.41
N GLN A 199 -8.00 1.37 21.32
CA GLN A 199 -7.89 -0.07 21.04
C GLN A 199 -6.49 -0.49 20.61
N GLN A 200 -5.67 0.46 20.16
CA GLN A 200 -4.30 0.23 19.73
C GLN A 200 -3.28 0.37 20.87
N HIS A 201 -3.53 1.28 21.82
CA HIS A 201 -2.61 1.66 22.89
C HIS A 201 -3.28 1.62 24.27
N LEU A 202 -2.77 0.78 25.19
CA LEU A 202 -3.39 0.57 26.50
C LEU A 202 -3.37 1.83 27.37
N GLU A 203 -2.32 2.63 27.26
CA GLU A 203 -2.16 3.91 27.95
C GLU A 203 -3.24 4.90 27.52
N VAL A 204 -3.57 4.93 26.23
CA VAL A 204 -4.65 5.75 25.66
C VAL A 204 -6.00 5.26 26.18
N ALA A 205 -6.23 3.94 26.22
CA ALA A 205 -7.43 3.38 26.82
C ALA A 205 -7.60 3.79 28.29
N ASN A 206 -6.54 3.68 29.09
CA ASN A 206 -6.57 4.05 30.50
C ASN A 206 -6.80 5.56 30.69
N TYR A 207 -6.22 6.40 29.82
CA TYR A 207 -6.47 7.83 29.83
C TYR A 207 -7.94 8.16 29.57
N LEU A 208 -8.55 7.55 28.54
CA LEU A 208 -9.94 7.80 28.15
C LEU A 208 -10.96 7.25 29.16
N HIS A 209 -10.63 6.19 29.90
CA HIS A 209 -11.46 5.76 31.04
C HIS A 209 -11.55 6.83 32.13
N ASN A 210 -10.44 7.51 32.40
CA ASN A 210 -10.40 8.60 33.39
C ASN A 210 -10.95 9.92 32.84
N ASN A 211 -10.90 10.11 31.51
CA ASN A 211 -11.27 11.34 30.82
C ASN A 211 -12.10 11.02 29.56
N PRO A 212 -13.34 10.50 29.71
CA PRO A 212 -14.12 9.97 28.58
C PRO A 212 -14.59 11.06 27.62
N GLY A 213 -14.72 12.30 28.08
CA GLY A 213 -15.20 13.40 27.25
C GLY A 213 -16.60 13.10 26.69
N SER A 214 -16.69 12.92 25.37
CA SER A 214 -17.92 12.57 24.64
C SER A 214 -18.15 11.07 24.43
N LEU A 215 -17.28 10.22 24.96
CA LEU A 215 -17.41 8.76 24.83
C LEU A 215 -18.53 8.23 25.73
N THR A 216 -19.33 7.34 25.17
CA THR A 216 -20.40 6.63 25.87
C THR A 216 -19.85 5.39 26.59
N ASN A 217 -20.67 4.77 27.44
CA ASN A 217 -20.31 3.49 28.05
C ASN A 217 -20.10 2.39 27.01
N ASP A 218 -20.82 2.42 25.88
CA ASP A 218 -20.63 1.47 24.78
C ASP A 218 -19.28 1.69 24.09
N ASP A 219 -18.86 2.95 23.92
CA ASP A 219 -17.54 3.27 23.38
C ASP A 219 -16.41 2.77 24.29
N LEU A 220 -16.55 2.96 25.61
CA LEU A 220 -15.59 2.45 26.61
C LEU A 220 -15.56 0.93 26.65
N LEU A 221 -16.70 0.26 26.53
CA LEU A 221 -16.78 -1.20 26.45
C LEU A 221 -16.11 -1.73 25.18
N LEU A 222 -16.29 -1.04 24.05
CA LEU A 222 -15.63 -1.36 22.80
C LEU A 222 -14.11 -1.19 22.92
N ILE A 223 -13.63 -0.20 23.66
CA ILE A 223 -12.21 -0.06 24.01
C ILE A 223 -11.74 -1.24 24.88
N ASP A 224 -12.48 -1.58 25.93
CA ASP A 224 -12.10 -2.67 26.85
C ASP A 224 -12.09 -4.04 26.17
N SER A 225 -12.98 -4.28 25.20
CA SER A 225 -13.00 -5.50 24.40
C SER A 225 -11.68 -5.77 23.66
N ALA A 226 -10.85 -4.74 23.42
CA ALA A 226 -9.54 -4.88 22.81
C ALA A 226 -8.52 -5.57 23.73
N TYR A 227 -8.67 -5.45 25.05
CA TYR A 227 -7.70 -5.92 26.03
C TYR A 227 -8.22 -7.13 26.78
N PHE A 228 -7.54 -8.26 26.61
CA PHE A 228 -7.97 -9.54 27.20
C PHE A 228 -8.25 -9.43 28.70
N GLU A 229 -7.33 -8.87 29.49
CA GLU A 229 -7.48 -8.76 30.95
C GLU A 229 -8.69 -7.92 31.37
N LYS A 230 -8.97 -6.84 30.64
CA LYS A 230 -10.14 -5.98 30.92
C LYS A 230 -11.44 -6.70 30.58
N ALA A 231 -11.52 -7.28 29.39
CA ALA A 231 -12.67 -8.06 28.96
C ALA A 231 -12.92 -9.24 29.90
N GLU A 232 -11.86 -9.93 30.34
CA GLU A 232 -11.94 -11.07 31.26
C GLU A 232 -12.52 -10.67 32.61
N ASN A 233 -12.04 -9.55 33.19
CA ASN A 233 -12.56 -9.02 34.45
C ASN A 233 -14.06 -8.72 34.35
N ILE A 234 -14.52 -8.16 33.23
CA ILE A 234 -15.93 -7.85 33.01
C ILE A 234 -16.78 -9.13 32.97
N VAL A 235 -16.39 -10.14 32.20
CA VAL A 235 -17.19 -11.38 32.05
C VAL A 235 -17.12 -12.31 33.27
N LYS A 236 -16.10 -12.19 34.11
CA LYS A 236 -15.97 -12.98 35.36
C LYS A 236 -16.63 -12.33 36.57
N ASN A 237 -16.94 -11.03 36.53
CA ASN A 237 -17.54 -10.32 37.66
C ASN A 237 -19.05 -10.09 37.46
N PRO A 238 -19.92 -10.77 38.24
CA PRO A 238 -21.37 -10.61 38.14
C PRO A 238 -21.87 -9.17 38.26
N GLU A 239 -21.24 -8.34 39.09
CA GLU A 239 -21.65 -6.95 39.28
C GLU A 239 -21.46 -6.12 37.99
N LEU A 240 -20.46 -6.47 37.17
CA LEU A 240 -20.16 -5.79 35.92
C LEU A 240 -21.05 -6.29 34.78
N TYR A 241 -21.19 -7.60 34.62
CA TYR A 241 -21.92 -8.15 33.47
C TYR A 241 -23.44 -8.19 33.64
N ASN A 242 -23.97 -8.12 34.86
CA ASN A 242 -25.41 -8.20 35.08
C ASN A 242 -26.17 -7.06 34.40
N ASN A 243 -25.54 -5.89 34.25
CA ASN A 243 -26.13 -4.72 33.59
C ASN A 243 -25.87 -4.68 32.08
N LEU A 244 -25.09 -5.61 31.53
CA LEU A 244 -24.81 -5.63 30.09
C LEU A 244 -25.96 -6.22 29.28
N SER A 245 -26.22 -5.61 28.13
CA SER A 245 -27.10 -6.12 27.09
C SER A 245 -26.44 -7.29 26.34
N GLY A 246 -27.24 -8.07 25.61
CA GLY A 246 -26.70 -9.14 24.77
C GLY A 246 -25.71 -8.64 23.70
N GLU A 247 -25.95 -7.45 23.14
CA GLU A 247 -25.06 -6.83 22.16
C GLU A 247 -23.70 -6.46 22.79
N GLN A 248 -23.72 -5.84 23.97
CA GLN A 248 -22.52 -5.50 24.74
C GLN A 248 -21.71 -6.75 25.11
N ILE A 249 -22.39 -7.84 25.51
CA ILE A 249 -21.74 -9.13 25.79
C ILE A 249 -21.10 -9.70 24.52
N ALA A 250 -21.80 -9.66 23.38
CA ALA A 250 -21.26 -10.14 22.12
C ALA A 250 -20.00 -9.35 21.70
N ILE A 251 -19.97 -8.03 21.90
CA ILE A 251 -18.81 -7.17 21.63
C ILE A 251 -17.57 -7.62 22.43
N LEU A 252 -17.71 -7.97 23.71
CA LEU A 252 -16.59 -8.45 24.54
C LEU A 252 -15.98 -9.75 23.99
N GLY A 253 -16.82 -10.66 23.49
CA GLY A 253 -16.38 -11.95 22.95
C GLY A 253 -15.74 -11.86 21.55
N GLN A 254 -15.99 -10.80 20.79
CA GLN A 254 -15.64 -10.75 19.36
C GLN A 254 -14.14 -10.85 19.05
N ARG A 255 -13.26 -10.44 19.97
CA ARG A 255 -11.81 -10.38 19.72
C ARG A 255 -11.03 -11.56 20.27
N HIS A 256 -11.46 -12.08 21.42
CA HIS A 256 -10.70 -13.08 22.18
C HIS A 256 -11.49 -14.38 22.27
N LEU A 257 -10.96 -15.46 21.70
CA LEU A 257 -11.60 -16.78 21.71
C LEU A 257 -11.93 -17.25 23.14
N SER A 258 -11.01 -17.03 24.08
CA SER A 258 -11.19 -17.37 25.49
C SER A 258 -12.34 -16.60 26.15
N ILE A 259 -12.51 -15.31 25.84
CA ILE A 259 -13.63 -14.51 26.34
C ILE A 259 -14.95 -15.02 25.76
N ALA A 260 -14.98 -15.29 24.46
CA ALA A 260 -16.14 -15.86 23.79
C ALA A 260 -16.55 -17.23 24.39
N GLN A 261 -15.56 -18.09 24.69
CA GLN A 261 -15.81 -19.36 25.39
C GLN A 261 -16.34 -19.15 26.81
N ILE A 262 -15.82 -18.20 27.58
CA ILE A 262 -16.34 -17.88 28.91
C ILE A 262 -17.81 -17.45 28.82
N ILE A 263 -18.14 -16.59 27.85
CA ILE A 263 -19.51 -16.12 27.62
C ILE A 263 -20.45 -17.30 27.32
N LEU A 264 -20.07 -18.18 26.40
CA LEU A 264 -20.90 -19.33 26.00
C LEU A 264 -21.03 -20.39 27.09
N ASN A 265 -19.99 -20.56 27.92
CA ASN A 265 -19.99 -21.52 29.03
C ASN A 265 -20.66 -20.98 30.30
N THR A 266 -21.02 -19.69 30.34
CA THR A 266 -21.68 -19.05 31.47
C THR A 266 -23.18 -18.89 31.17
N PRO A 267 -24.08 -19.70 31.75
CA PRO A 267 -25.49 -19.74 31.34
C PRO A 267 -26.21 -18.39 31.42
N THR A 268 -25.88 -17.56 32.42
CA THR A 268 -26.47 -16.23 32.62
C THR A 268 -26.05 -15.21 31.56
N LEU A 269 -24.87 -15.38 30.95
CA LEU A 269 -24.40 -14.54 29.86
C LEU A 269 -24.98 -15.04 28.53
N CYS A 270 -24.87 -16.34 28.29
CA CYS A 270 -25.34 -16.97 27.06
C CYS A 270 -26.85 -16.78 26.85
N SER A 271 -27.66 -16.81 27.92
CA SER A 271 -29.11 -16.62 27.82
C SER A 271 -29.55 -15.20 27.44
N LYS A 272 -28.64 -14.21 27.55
CA LYS A 272 -28.90 -12.82 27.10
C LYS A 272 -28.67 -12.62 25.60
N LEU A 273 -28.06 -13.59 24.92
CA LEU A 273 -27.67 -13.46 23.52
C LEU A 273 -28.78 -13.94 22.59
N SER A 274 -29.14 -13.10 21.61
CA SER A 274 -29.93 -13.53 20.45
C SER A 274 -29.08 -14.34 19.46
N ILE A 275 -29.72 -15.01 18.50
CA ILE A 275 -29.04 -15.74 17.42
C ILE A 275 -28.06 -14.85 16.66
N SER A 276 -28.48 -13.63 16.31
CA SER A 276 -27.62 -12.69 15.60
C SER A 276 -26.42 -12.25 16.47
N GLN A 277 -26.63 -12.02 17.78
CA GLN A 277 -25.54 -11.70 18.71
C GLN A 277 -24.57 -12.86 18.92
N LEU A 278 -25.07 -14.10 18.91
CA LEU A 278 -24.20 -15.27 18.91
C LEU A 278 -23.39 -15.36 17.61
N CYS A 279 -23.98 -15.00 16.46
CA CYS A 279 -23.24 -14.91 15.19
C CYS A 279 -22.15 -13.84 15.23
N MET A 280 -22.45 -12.66 15.80
CA MET A 280 -21.45 -11.61 16.02
C MET A 280 -20.29 -12.12 16.86
N LEU A 281 -20.56 -12.88 17.93
CA LEU A 281 -19.53 -13.47 18.78
C LEU A 281 -18.70 -14.53 18.03
N ALA A 282 -19.33 -15.34 17.17
CA ALA A 282 -18.69 -16.43 16.45
C ALA A 282 -17.94 -16.01 15.16
N GLN A 283 -18.24 -14.84 14.58
CA GLN A 283 -17.73 -14.45 13.25
C GLN A 283 -16.20 -14.44 13.11
N ASN A 284 -15.47 -14.22 14.21
CA ASN A 284 -14.01 -14.16 14.22
C ASN A 284 -13.37 -15.46 14.78
N HIS A 285 -14.17 -16.43 15.21
CA HIS A 285 -13.73 -17.63 15.93
C HIS A 285 -14.27 -18.89 15.24
N VAL A 286 -13.43 -19.51 14.42
CA VAL A 286 -13.82 -20.68 13.58
C VAL A 286 -14.37 -21.81 14.44
N GLU A 287 -13.75 -22.08 15.58
CA GLU A 287 -14.12 -23.16 16.50
C GLU A 287 -15.52 -22.92 17.09
N ILE A 288 -15.83 -21.66 17.39
CA ILE A 288 -17.15 -21.29 17.91
C ILE A 288 -18.19 -21.38 16.79
N ALA A 289 -17.90 -20.82 15.62
CA ALA A 289 -18.80 -20.89 14.47
C ALA A 289 -19.12 -22.35 14.09
N GLN A 290 -18.11 -23.23 14.04
CA GLN A 290 -18.30 -24.67 13.81
C GLN A 290 -19.15 -25.30 14.91
N HIS A 291 -18.85 -25.04 16.18
CA HIS A 291 -19.62 -25.58 17.29
C HIS A 291 -21.10 -25.16 17.23
N MET A 292 -21.37 -23.94 16.79
CA MET A 292 -22.72 -23.41 16.63
C MET A 292 -23.46 -24.03 15.44
N LEU A 293 -22.80 -24.15 14.28
CA LEU A 293 -23.37 -24.78 13.08
C LEU A 293 -23.63 -26.29 13.25
N ASN A 294 -23.06 -26.91 14.27
CA ASN A 294 -23.36 -28.30 14.64
C ASN A 294 -24.61 -28.44 15.55
N LYS A 295 -25.25 -27.35 15.96
CA LYS A 295 -26.46 -27.38 16.81
C LYS A 295 -27.72 -27.18 15.96
N ASP A 296 -28.58 -28.18 15.92
CA ASP A 296 -29.84 -28.13 15.15
C ASP A 296 -30.70 -26.92 15.50
N ASP A 297 -30.87 -26.60 16.79
CA ASP A 297 -31.67 -25.46 17.24
C ASP A 297 -31.15 -24.13 16.67
N PHE A 298 -29.83 -23.95 16.62
CA PHE A 298 -29.21 -22.77 16.03
C PHE A 298 -29.42 -22.73 14.51
N CYS A 299 -29.18 -23.85 13.82
CA CYS A 299 -29.34 -23.96 12.38
C CYS A 299 -30.79 -23.72 11.92
N ASN A 300 -31.76 -24.06 12.76
CA ASN A 300 -33.18 -23.82 12.49
C ASN A 300 -33.52 -22.33 12.53
N GLU A 301 -32.95 -21.57 13.46
CA GLU A 301 -33.30 -20.16 13.68
C GLU A 301 -32.41 -19.15 12.92
N VAL A 302 -31.16 -19.51 12.60
CA VAL A 302 -30.21 -18.60 11.95
C VAL A 302 -30.74 -18.11 10.59
N SER A 303 -30.58 -16.80 10.35
CA SER A 303 -31.01 -16.16 9.10
C SER A 303 -29.93 -16.27 8.00
N GLY A 304 -30.32 -16.02 6.75
CA GLY A 304 -29.36 -15.97 5.65
C GLY A 304 -28.31 -14.86 5.79
N GLU A 305 -28.67 -13.72 6.41
CA GLU A 305 -27.75 -12.61 6.67
C GLU A 305 -26.75 -12.96 7.77
N ASP A 306 -27.21 -13.62 8.83
CA ASP A 306 -26.35 -14.12 9.90
C ASP A 306 -25.36 -15.18 9.38
N LEU A 307 -25.81 -16.10 8.53
CA LEU A 307 -24.95 -17.08 7.87
C LEU A 307 -23.90 -16.42 6.97
N MET A 308 -24.30 -15.40 6.20
CA MET A 308 -23.36 -14.61 5.41
C MET A 308 -22.28 -13.99 6.31
N MET A 309 -22.67 -13.36 7.42
CA MET A 309 -21.74 -12.74 8.36
C MET A 309 -20.76 -13.75 8.99
N LEU A 310 -21.22 -14.95 9.31
CA LEU A 310 -20.35 -16.04 9.79
C LEU A 310 -19.35 -16.49 8.73
N GLY A 311 -19.79 -16.67 7.48
CA GLY A 311 -18.94 -17.18 6.41
C GLY A 311 -17.96 -16.14 5.83
N ILE A 312 -18.25 -14.84 5.93
CA ILE A 312 -17.47 -13.80 5.22
C ILE A 312 -16.01 -13.68 5.69
N LYS A 313 -15.75 -14.00 6.97
CA LYS A 313 -14.42 -13.91 7.59
C LYS A 313 -13.58 -15.17 7.40
N ASN A 314 -14.22 -16.32 7.28
CA ASN A 314 -13.51 -17.59 7.21
C ASN A 314 -14.06 -18.52 6.12
N PRO A 315 -13.22 -18.94 5.16
CA PRO A 315 -13.66 -19.73 4.03
C PRO A 315 -14.04 -21.18 4.39
N GLU A 316 -13.58 -21.72 5.53
CA GLU A 316 -13.99 -23.04 6.02
C GLU A 316 -15.44 -22.99 6.51
N ILE A 317 -15.82 -21.94 7.23
CA ILE A 317 -17.20 -21.71 7.66
C ILE A 317 -18.11 -21.51 6.44
N ALA A 318 -17.67 -20.72 5.44
CA ALA A 318 -18.42 -20.58 4.20
C ALA A 318 -18.63 -21.93 3.49
N ASN A 319 -17.62 -22.80 3.44
CA ASN A 319 -17.78 -24.14 2.88
C ASN A 319 -18.79 -24.99 3.66
N LEU A 320 -18.73 -24.97 5.00
CA LEU A 320 -19.70 -25.69 5.83
C LEU A 320 -21.14 -25.26 5.55
N ILE A 321 -21.36 -23.96 5.39
CA ILE A 321 -22.68 -23.41 5.03
C ILE A 321 -23.13 -23.88 3.64
N PHE A 322 -22.22 -23.96 2.67
CA PHE A 322 -22.52 -24.45 1.31
C PHE A 322 -22.68 -25.97 1.23
N ASP A 323 -22.08 -26.73 2.16
CA ASP A 323 -22.17 -28.20 2.21
C ASP A 323 -23.46 -28.66 2.92
N ASP A 324 -24.04 -27.84 3.80
CA ASP A 324 -25.32 -28.11 4.43
C ASP A 324 -26.48 -27.50 3.62
N ALA A 325 -27.28 -28.36 3.00
CA ALA A 325 -28.45 -27.95 2.21
C ALA A 325 -29.48 -27.12 3.00
N LYS A 326 -29.64 -27.37 4.31
CA LYS A 326 -30.58 -26.61 5.18
C LYS A 326 -30.11 -25.19 5.42
N LEU A 327 -28.80 -24.97 5.46
CA LEU A 327 -28.20 -23.65 5.63
C LEU A 327 -28.12 -22.92 4.29
N PHE A 328 -27.70 -23.63 3.24
CA PHE A 328 -27.54 -23.07 1.91
C PHE A 328 -28.84 -22.46 1.37
N VAL A 329 -29.99 -23.13 1.56
CA VAL A 329 -31.30 -22.64 1.09
C VAL A 329 -31.73 -21.31 1.75
N LYS A 330 -31.11 -20.95 2.89
CA LYS A 330 -31.38 -19.68 3.59
C LYS A 330 -30.62 -18.50 2.97
N LEU A 331 -29.59 -18.75 2.16
CA LEU A 331 -28.81 -17.71 1.51
C LEU A 331 -29.54 -17.15 0.29
N ASN A 332 -29.69 -15.83 0.23
CA ASN A 332 -30.15 -15.14 -0.97
C ASN A 332 -28.96 -14.83 -1.92
N ALA A 333 -29.26 -14.33 -3.13
CA ALA A 333 -28.25 -14.01 -4.14
C ALA A 333 -27.18 -13.03 -3.62
N ASN A 334 -27.56 -12.03 -2.82
CA ASN A 334 -26.62 -11.08 -2.22
C ASN A 334 -25.66 -11.77 -1.24
N ALA A 335 -26.18 -12.62 -0.35
CA ALA A 335 -25.38 -13.37 0.61
C ALA A 335 -24.38 -14.32 -0.07
N ILE A 336 -24.84 -15.06 -1.08
CA ILE A 336 -23.99 -15.93 -1.90
C ILE A 336 -22.88 -15.12 -2.58
N THR A 337 -23.23 -13.97 -3.13
CA THR A 337 -22.29 -13.08 -3.82
C THR A 337 -21.25 -12.50 -2.87
N GLN A 338 -21.63 -12.08 -1.67
CA GLN A 338 -20.70 -11.58 -0.66
C GLN A 338 -19.72 -12.68 -0.21
N LEU A 339 -20.21 -13.89 0.04
CA LEU A 339 -19.35 -15.04 0.38
C LEU A 339 -18.36 -15.35 -0.75
N GLY A 340 -18.81 -15.33 -2.01
CA GLY A 340 -17.95 -15.50 -3.18
C GLY A 340 -16.93 -14.37 -3.34
N ALA A 341 -17.32 -13.12 -3.13
CA ALA A 341 -16.44 -11.96 -3.28
C ALA A 341 -15.34 -11.89 -2.21
N HIS A 342 -15.57 -12.51 -1.05
CA HIS A 342 -14.57 -12.60 0.02
C HIS A 342 -13.63 -13.79 -0.14
N HIS A 343 -14.09 -14.89 -0.75
CA HIS A 343 -13.35 -16.14 -0.83
C HIS A 343 -13.32 -16.71 -2.25
N LEU A 344 -12.15 -16.65 -2.90
CA LEU A 344 -11.96 -17.14 -4.27
C LEU A 344 -12.43 -18.59 -4.47
N GLN A 345 -12.20 -19.46 -3.50
CA GLN A 345 -12.63 -20.86 -3.59
C GLN A 345 -14.15 -21.02 -3.59
N ILE A 346 -14.86 -20.16 -2.84
CA ILE A 346 -16.33 -20.10 -2.84
C ILE A 346 -16.81 -19.53 -4.17
N ALA A 347 -16.18 -18.47 -4.69
CA ALA A 347 -16.51 -17.94 -6.02
C ALA A 347 -16.37 -19.00 -7.12
N LYS A 348 -15.26 -19.76 -7.12
CA LYS A 348 -15.03 -20.87 -8.07
C LYS A 348 -16.07 -21.98 -7.94
N ARG A 349 -16.59 -22.22 -6.73
CA ARG A 349 -17.69 -23.16 -6.48
C ARG A 349 -19.00 -22.63 -7.06
N ILE A 350 -19.34 -21.37 -6.77
CA ILE A 350 -20.52 -20.69 -7.29
C ILE A 350 -20.57 -20.73 -8.82
N LEU A 351 -19.46 -20.46 -9.51
CA LEU A 351 -19.39 -20.49 -10.99
C LEU A 351 -19.66 -21.88 -11.59
N LYS A 352 -19.53 -22.95 -10.82
CA LYS A 352 -19.83 -24.33 -11.26
C LYS A 352 -21.27 -24.74 -11.00
N MET A 353 -22.02 -23.96 -10.23
CA MET A 353 -23.40 -24.23 -9.85
C MET A 353 -24.35 -23.58 -10.86
N SER A 354 -24.68 -24.33 -11.91
CA SER A 354 -25.55 -23.87 -13.01
C SER A 354 -26.97 -23.45 -12.56
N GLU A 355 -27.41 -23.96 -11.41
CA GLU A 355 -28.70 -23.69 -10.79
C GLU A 355 -28.76 -22.31 -10.11
N LEU A 356 -27.62 -21.70 -9.81
CA LEU A 356 -27.57 -20.37 -9.21
C LEU A 356 -27.82 -19.30 -10.27
N GLN A 357 -29.04 -18.76 -10.30
CA GLN A 357 -29.41 -17.64 -11.16
C GLN A 357 -28.86 -16.32 -10.61
N LEU A 358 -27.55 -16.12 -10.70
CA LEU A 358 -26.91 -14.85 -10.35
C LEU A 358 -26.92 -13.90 -11.55
N SER A 359 -27.39 -12.67 -11.33
CA SER A 359 -27.30 -11.62 -12.35
C SER A 359 -25.84 -11.26 -12.70
N PRO A 360 -25.59 -10.66 -13.88
CA PRO A 360 -24.26 -10.17 -14.26
C PRO A 360 -23.63 -9.23 -13.22
N GLN A 361 -24.45 -8.43 -12.52
CA GLN A 361 -23.99 -7.53 -11.46
C GLN A 361 -23.36 -8.29 -10.28
N HIS A 362 -23.95 -9.41 -9.87
CA HIS A 362 -23.41 -10.27 -8.82
C HIS A 362 -22.06 -10.88 -9.24
N LEU A 363 -22.01 -11.43 -10.45
CA LEU A 363 -20.77 -11.99 -11.01
C LEU A 363 -19.68 -10.92 -11.12
N CYS A 364 -20.04 -9.72 -11.60
CA CYS A 364 -19.13 -8.58 -11.69
C CYS A 364 -18.58 -8.14 -10.33
N PHE A 365 -19.40 -8.18 -9.27
CA PHE A 365 -18.92 -7.89 -7.92
C PHE A 365 -17.89 -8.92 -7.43
N MET A 366 -18.09 -10.21 -7.70
CA MET A 366 -17.07 -11.23 -7.42
C MET A 366 -15.82 -11.05 -8.27
N GLY A 367 -15.98 -10.72 -9.56
CA GLY A 367 -14.86 -10.47 -10.48
C GLY A 367 -14.04 -9.23 -10.11
N TYR A 368 -14.64 -8.21 -9.50
CA TYR A 368 -13.95 -7.05 -8.94
C TYR A 368 -12.99 -7.41 -7.80
N CYS A 369 -13.28 -8.47 -7.05
CA CYS A 369 -12.43 -8.96 -5.96
C CYS A 369 -11.41 -10.00 -6.42
N HIS A 370 -11.71 -10.73 -7.50
CA HIS A 370 -10.96 -11.91 -7.93
C HIS A 370 -10.70 -11.90 -9.43
N SER A 371 -9.43 -11.78 -9.83
CA SER A 371 -9.02 -11.74 -11.24
C SER A 371 -9.41 -13.00 -12.00
N GLU A 372 -9.38 -14.19 -11.37
CA GLU A 372 -9.78 -15.45 -12.02
C GLU A 372 -11.28 -15.48 -12.33
N VAL A 373 -12.10 -14.85 -11.48
CA VAL A 373 -13.54 -14.73 -11.73
C VAL A 373 -13.77 -13.71 -12.84
N ALA A 374 -13.07 -12.57 -12.82
CA ALA A 374 -13.12 -11.61 -13.92
C ALA A 374 -12.70 -12.23 -15.25
N GLU A 375 -11.65 -13.06 -15.25
CA GLU A 375 -11.17 -13.75 -16.44
C GLU A 375 -12.21 -14.76 -16.96
N HIS A 376 -12.84 -15.52 -16.06
CA HIS A 376 -13.93 -16.42 -16.43
C HIS A 376 -15.10 -15.67 -17.09
N ILE A 377 -15.49 -14.52 -16.52
CA ILE A 377 -16.52 -13.64 -17.09
C ILE A 377 -16.10 -13.16 -18.48
N LEU A 378 -14.88 -12.64 -18.64
CA LEU A 378 -14.37 -12.14 -19.92
C LEU A 378 -14.15 -13.24 -20.98
N ASN A 379 -14.04 -14.50 -20.56
CA ASN A 379 -13.99 -15.68 -21.42
C ASN A 379 -15.36 -16.22 -21.81
N THR A 380 -16.45 -15.65 -21.27
CA THR A 380 -17.82 -16.11 -21.51
C THR A 380 -18.59 -15.06 -22.31
N PRO A 381 -18.71 -15.19 -23.65
CA PRO A 381 -19.28 -14.15 -24.51
C PRO A 381 -20.67 -13.67 -24.08
N ALA A 382 -21.56 -14.60 -23.70
CA ALA A 382 -22.90 -14.27 -23.24
C ALA A 382 -22.90 -13.32 -22.03
N LEU A 383 -21.98 -13.51 -21.08
CA LEU A 383 -21.85 -12.61 -19.93
C LEU A 383 -21.29 -11.25 -20.36
N CYS A 384 -20.26 -11.24 -21.21
CA CYS A 384 -19.67 -10.00 -21.74
C CYS A 384 -20.68 -9.10 -22.47
N ASP A 385 -21.62 -9.71 -23.20
CA ASP A 385 -22.63 -8.98 -23.95
C ASP A 385 -23.59 -8.22 -23.02
N GLU A 386 -23.91 -8.82 -21.86
CA GLU A 386 -24.77 -8.23 -20.83
C GLU A 386 -24.08 -7.15 -19.98
N LEU A 387 -22.74 -7.11 -19.93
CA LEU A 387 -22.02 -6.11 -19.14
C LEU A 387 -22.08 -4.72 -19.77
N SER A 388 -22.36 -3.72 -18.94
CA SER A 388 -22.17 -2.30 -19.23
C SER A 388 -20.69 -1.88 -19.16
N GLY A 389 -20.37 -0.70 -19.70
CA GLY A 389 -19.03 -0.11 -19.57
C GLY A 389 -18.62 0.14 -18.12
N GLY A 390 -19.57 0.43 -17.23
CA GLY A 390 -19.34 0.58 -15.80
C GLY A 390 -18.93 -0.73 -15.11
N GLU A 391 -19.58 -1.83 -15.48
CA GLU A 391 -19.25 -3.16 -14.95
C GLU A 391 -17.92 -3.68 -15.50
N LEU A 392 -17.66 -3.47 -16.80
CA LEU A 392 -16.34 -3.75 -17.39
C LEU A 392 -15.24 -2.97 -16.66
N ALA A 393 -15.42 -1.66 -16.47
CA ALA A 393 -14.45 -0.84 -15.74
C ALA A 393 -14.24 -1.31 -14.30
N LYS A 394 -15.31 -1.78 -13.64
CA LYS A 394 -15.23 -2.35 -12.30
C LYS A 394 -14.38 -3.63 -12.28
N LEU A 395 -14.57 -4.56 -13.23
CA LEU A 395 -13.73 -5.77 -13.31
C LEU A 395 -12.22 -5.47 -13.39
N GLY A 396 -11.83 -4.42 -14.12
CA GLY A 396 -10.43 -4.02 -14.27
C GLY A 396 -9.87 -3.13 -13.15
N GLU A 397 -10.71 -2.56 -12.29
CA GLU A 397 -10.29 -1.51 -11.34
C GLU A 397 -9.19 -1.96 -10.35
N ASN A 398 -9.20 -3.23 -9.95
CA ASN A 398 -8.25 -3.82 -8.99
C ASN A 398 -7.28 -4.83 -9.61
N HIS A 399 -7.33 -5.03 -10.93
CA HIS A 399 -6.55 -6.06 -11.62
C HIS A 399 -5.95 -5.51 -12.91
N GLU A 400 -4.65 -5.18 -12.90
CA GLU A 400 -3.94 -4.59 -14.07
C GLU A 400 -4.09 -5.43 -15.34
N GLU A 401 -3.96 -6.76 -15.24
CA GLU A 401 -4.08 -7.68 -16.38
C GLU A 401 -5.51 -7.68 -16.97
N ILE A 402 -6.53 -7.59 -16.11
CA ILE A 402 -7.93 -7.51 -16.53
C ILE A 402 -8.21 -6.15 -17.19
N ALA A 403 -7.70 -5.06 -16.61
CA ALA A 403 -7.81 -3.73 -17.20
C ALA A 403 -7.13 -3.66 -18.58
N GLU A 404 -5.93 -4.22 -18.71
CA GLU A 404 -5.21 -4.30 -19.98
C GLU A 404 -6.00 -5.09 -21.02
N ARG A 405 -6.55 -6.24 -20.63
CA ARG A 405 -7.41 -7.05 -21.51
C ARG A 405 -8.64 -6.28 -21.97
N ILE A 406 -9.31 -5.55 -21.06
CA ILE A 406 -10.47 -4.72 -21.41
C ILE A 406 -10.09 -3.64 -22.41
N ILE A 407 -9.00 -2.91 -22.17
CA ILE A 407 -8.53 -1.83 -23.06
C ILE A 407 -8.10 -2.37 -24.42
N ASN A 408 -7.51 -3.56 -24.48
CA ASN A 408 -7.09 -4.18 -25.74
C ASN A 408 -8.23 -4.87 -26.51
N THR A 409 -9.42 -4.99 -25.91
CA THR A 409 -10.57 -5.63 -26.55
C THR A 409 -11.44 -4.57 -27.23
N THR A 410 -11.33 -4.47 -28.55
CA THR A 410 -11.98 -3.41 -29.36
C THR A 410 -13.50 -3.40 -29.24
N THR A 411 -14.14 -4.57 -29.07
CA THR A 411 -15.60 -4.70 -28.91
C THR A 411 -16.13 -4.04 -27.63
N PHE A 412 -15.26 -3.71 -26.67
CA PHE A 412 -15.66 -3.00 -25.45
C PHE A 412 -15.57 -1.47 -25.57
N TRP A 413 -14.89 -0.94 -26.58
CA TRP A 413 -14.63 0.50 -26.68
C TRP A 413 -15.90 1.34 -26.83
N ASP A 414 -16.93 0.77 -27.46
CA ASP A 414 -18.23 1.43 -27.59
C ASP A 414 -18.98 1.50 -26.26
N LYS A 415 -18.75 0.54 -25.36
CA LYS A 415 -19.33 0.50 -24.01
C LYS A 415 -18.60 1.45 -23.05
N LEU A 416 -17.32 1.71 -23.26
CA LEU A 416 -16.48 2.48 -22.34
C LEU A 416 -16.66 4.00 -22.51
N THR A 417 -17.01 4.67 -21.42
CA THR A 417 -17.04 6.12 -21.27
C THR A 417 -15.70 6.68 -20.76
N ALA A 418 -15.53 8.00 -20.80
CA ALA A 418 -14.35 8.65 -20.22
C ALA A 418 -14.18 8.33 -18.72
N GLU A 419 -15.26 8.30 -17.94
CA GLU A 419 -15.23 7.95 -16.53
C GLU A 419 -14.75 6.50 -16.32
N ASN A 420 -15.17 5.58 -17.18
CA ASN A 420 -14.72 4.19 -17.16
C ASN A 420 -13.22 4.08 -17.42
N LEU A 421 -12.71 4.84 -18.40
CA LEU A 421 -11.28 4.88 -18.72
C LEU A 421 -10.45 5.47 -17.58
N VAL A 422 -10.92 6.55 -16.94
CA VAL A 422 -10.29 7.12 -15.72
C VAL A 422 -10.26 6.06 -14.62
N LYS A 423 -11.34 5.30 -14.45
CA LYS A 423 -11.45 4.29 -13.39
C LYS A 423 -10.47 3.13 -13.62
N LEU A 424 -10.35 2.64 -14.86
CA LEU A 424 -9.39 1.61 -15.25
C LEU A 424 -7.93 2.05 -15.12
N SER A 425 -7.64 3.34 -15.35
CA SER A 425 -6.26 3.88 -15.31
C SER A 425 -5.82 4.35 -13.92
N ARG A 426 -6.77 4.55 -13.00
CA ARG A 426 -6.54 5.18 -11.69
C ARG A 426 -5.43 4.55 -10.87
N GLN A 427 -5.21 3.24 -10.97
CA GLN A 427 -4.19 2.53 -10.20
C GLN A 427 -2.97 2.12 -11.03
N TYR A 428 -3.04 2.20 -12.36
CA TYR A 428 -2.08 1.52 -13.24
C TYR A 428 -1.53 2.47 -14.30
N SER A 429 -0.28 2.90 -14.14
CA SER A 429 0.41 3.77 -15.10
C SER A 429 0.52 3.14 -16.50
N LYS A 430 0.65 1.81 -16.58
CA LYS A 430 0.63 1.07 -17.85
C LYS A 430 -0.68 1.28 -18.61
N ILE A 431 -1.82 1.18 -17.91
CA ILE A 431 -3.15 1.38 -18.48
C ILE A 431 -3.34 2.83 -18.93
N THR A 432 -2.86 3.80 -18.15
CA THR A 432 -2.80 5.21 -18.58
C THR A 432 -2.06 5.35 -19.93
N LYS A 433 -0.87 4.75 -20.05
CA LYS A 433 -0.06 4.83 -21.29
C LYS A 433 -0.78 4.18 -22.47
N LEU A 434 -1.41 3.02 -22.27
CA LEU A 434 -2.19 2.35 -23.31
C LEU A 434 -3.35 3.22 -23.80
N ILE A 435 -4.05 3.89 -22.90
CA ILE A 435 -5.16 4.79 -23.22
C ILE A 435 -4.67 6.02 -23.99
N LEU A 436 -3.59 6.67 -23.53
CA LEU A 436 -3.04 7.86 -24.18
C LEU A 436 -2.49 7.56 -25.58
N ASN A 437 -1.93 6.37 -25.78
CA ASN A 437 -1.41 5.93 -27.07
C ASN A 437 -2.51 5.46 -28.05
N ASN A 438 -3.77 5.41 -27.61
CA ASN A 438 -4.91 5.02 -28.43
C ASN A 438 -5.77 6.26 -28.75
N PRO A 439 -5.74 6.78 -29.99
CA PRO A 439 -6.46 8.00 -30.35
C PRO A 439 -7.95 7.97 -30.01
N LEU A 440 -8.63 6.84 -30.24
CA LEU A 440 -10.08 6.71 -30.02
C LEU A 440 -10.45 6.77 -28.52
N LEU A 441 -9.63 6.17 -27.66
CA LEU A 441 -9.85 6.20 -26.22
C LEU A 441 -9.43 7.55 -25.64
N PHE A 442 -8.36 8.13 -26.15
CA PHE A 442 -7.89 9.46 -25.77
C PHE A 442 -8.91 10.55 -26.10
N ASP A 443 -9.49 10.50 -27.30
CA ASP A 443 -10.51 11.46 -27.74
C ASP A 443 -11.73 11.47 -26.82
N LYS A 444 -12.14 10.31 -26.30
CA LYS A 444 -13.23 10.21 -25.30
C LYS A 444 -12.90 10.99 -24.02
N ILE A 445 -11.65 10.96 -23.57
CA ILE A 445 -11.20 11.65 -22.35
C ILE A 445 -11.12 13.15 -22.57
N VAL A 446 -10.57 13.57 -23.71
CA VAL A 446 -10.46 14.98 -24.09
C VAL A 446 -11.86 15.59 -24.24
N ALA A 447 -12.77 14.92 -24.93
CA ALA A 447 -14.15 15.37 -25.11
C ALA A 447 -14.89 15.55 -23.77
N ALA A 448 -14.56 14.74 -22.76
CA ALA A 448 -15.15 14.79 -21.43
C ALA A 448 -14.42 15.71 -20.43
N SER A 449 -13.33 16.38 -20.84
CA SER A 449 -12.50 17.23 -19.97
C SER A 449 -11.96 16.52 -18.70
N GLN A 450 -11.67 15.22 -18.79
CA GLN A 450 -11.26 14.39 -17.63
C GLN A 450 -9.74 14.22 -17.49
N LEU A 451 -8.93 14.99 -18.22
CA LEU A 451 -7.50 14.73 -18.28
C LEU A 451 -6.77 14.96 -16.94
N ASN A 452 -7.24 15.92 -16.15
CA ASN A 452 -6.72 16.19 -14.80
C ASN A 452 -6.78 14.96 -13.87
N CYS A 453 -7.64 13.98 -14.14
CA CYS A 453 -7.74 12.76 -13.35
C CYS A 453 -6.62 11.75 -13.64
N PHE A 454 -5.93 11.86 -14.78
CA PHE A 454 -4.83 10.97 -15.17
C PHE A 454 -3.46 11.41 -14.66
N THR A 455 -3.32 12.69 -14.31
CA THR A 455 -2.02 13.31 -14.04
C THR A 455 -1.30 12.79 -12.81
N ARG A 456 -2.04 12.21 -11.85
CA ARG A 456 -1.49 11.72 -10.57
C ARG A 456 -0.64 10.45 -10.70
N ASN A 457 -0.74 9.74 -11.82
CA ASN A 457 0.00 8.49 -12.07
C ASN A 457 1.22 8.69 -12.98
N PHE A 458 1.50 9.92 -13.37
CA PHE A 458 2.69 10.25 -14.15
C PHE A 458 3.93 10.26 -13.26
N THR A 459 5.00 9.67 -13.78
CA THR A 459 6.36 9.94 -13.27
C THR A 459 6.80 11.34 -13.65
N VAL A 460 7.82 11.84 -12.98
CA VAL A 460 8.44 13.13 -13.34
C VAL A 460 8.84 13.14 -14.82
N ALA A 461 9.41 12.03 -15.31
CA ALA A 461 9.74 11.87 -16.72
C ALA A 461 8.53 11.83 -17.68
N ASP A 462 7.36 11.32 -17.27
CA ASP A 462 6.17 11.32 -18.12
C ASP A 462 5.67 12.76 -18.38
N PHE A 463 5.85 13.67 -17.41
CA PHE A 463 5.56 15.10 -17.59
C PHE A 463 6.57 15.80 -18.51
N GLU A 464 7.86 15.45 -18.39
CA GLU A 464 8.92 16.00 -19.25
C GLU A 464 8.70 15.59 -20.72
N ASN A 465 8.32 14.34 -20.99
CA ASN A 465 8.05 13.85 -22.35
C ASN A 465 6.75 14.42 -22.98
N LEU A 466 5.76 14.80 -22.17
CA LEU A 466 4.56 15.51 -22.66
C LEU A 466 4.89 16.90 -23.21
N TYR A 467 6.00 17.51 -22.74
CA TYR A 467 6.47 18.83 -23.15
C TYR A 467 7.26 18.82 -24.47
N ASP A 468 7.96 17.72 -24.75
CA ASP A 468 8.73 17.54 -25.99
C ASP A 468 7.88 17.05 -27.17
N SER A 469 6.57 16.89 -26.98
CA SER A 469 5.63 16.59 -28.05
C SER A 469 5.46 17.81 -28.96
N PRO A 470 5.60 17.68 -30.30
CA PRO A 470 5.44 18.79 -31.25
C PRO A 470 4.00 19.33 -31.30
N ASP A 471 3.04 18.64 -30.68
CA ASP A 471 1.66 19.07 -30.60
C ASP A 471 1.40 19.80 -29.27
N LEU A 472 1.88 21.05 -29.19
CA LEU A 472 1.67 21.97 -28.05
C LEU A 472 0.20 22.09 -27.64
N SER A 473 -0.74 21.86 -28.57
CA SER A 473 -2.17 21.87 -28.28
C SER A 473 -2.61 20.72 -27.36
N LEU A 474 -1.91 19.58 -27.39
CA LEU A 474 -2.15 18.43 -26.52
C LEU A 474 -1.64 18.71 -25.10
N ALA A 475 -0.46 19.33 -24.99
CA ALA A 475 0.12 19.75 -23.72
C ALA A 475 -0.74 20.86 -23.07
N GLU A 476 -1.15 21.88 -23.83
CA GLU A 476 -2.02 22.95 -23.32
C GLU A 476 -3.41 22.47 -22.91
N LYS A 477 -4.01 21.54 -23.67
CA LYS A 477 -5.28 20.87 -23.27
C LYS A 477 -5.08 19.92 -22.09
N ALA A 478 -3.87 19.40 -21.90
CA ALA A 478 -3.55 18.49 -20.81
C ALA A 478 -3.24 19.16 -19.48
N MET A 479 -2.71 20.36 -19.53
CA MET A 479 -2.22 21.13 -18.39
C MET A 479 -3.32 21.90 -17.67
N GLY A 480 -4.51 21.33 -17.47
CA GLY A 480 -5.54 21.87 -16.55
C GLY A 480 -5.10 21.96 -15.07
N ILE A 481 -3.80 21.82 -14.79
CA ILE A 481 -3.13 22.01 -13.51
C ILE A 481 -2.42 23.37 -13.57
N PRO A 482 -2.66 24.28 -12.61
CA PRO A 482 -1.99 25.57 -12.63
C PRO A 482 -0.46 25.39 -12.51
N MET A 483 0.25 26.10 -13.40
CA MET A 483 1.72 26.15 -13.56
C MET A 483 2.48 26.35 -12.24
N ASP A 484 1.83 26.92 -11.24
CA ASP A 484 2.37 27.18 -9.91
C ASP A 484 2.70 25.89 -9.15
N LYS A 485 2.00 24.77 -9.39
CA LYS A 485 2.29 23.48 -8.75
C LYS A 485 3.53 22.79 -9.31
N TYR A 486 3.83 22.98 -10.60
CA TYR A 486 4.97 22.37 -11.27
C TYR A 486 6.30 23.03 -10.88
N ILE A 487 6.33 24.37 -10.84
CA ILE A 487 7.49 25.13 -10.34
C ILE A 487 7.80 24.74 -8.88
N LYS A 488 6.76 24.53 -8.06
CA LYS A 488 6.90 24.08 -6.66
C LYS A 488 7.47 22.67 -6.54
N ILE A 489 7.13 21.78 -7.48
CA ILE A 489 7.61 20.41 -7.56
C ILE A 489 9.12 20.34 -7.85
N ASP A 490 9.60 21.09 -8.84
CA ASP A 490 11.03 21.12 -9.17
C ASP A 490 11.85 21.77 -8.06
N LEU A 491 11.30 22.76 -7.37
CA LEU A 491 11.92 23.37 -6.19
C LEU A 491 12.07 22.37 -5.04
N ILE A 492 11.07 21.52 -4.79
CA ILE A 492 11.18 20.45 -3.78
C ILE A 492 12.21 19.41 -4.20
N LYS A 493 12.16 18.95 -5.45
CA LYS A 493 13.09 17.94 -5.98
C LYS A 493 14.54 18.40 -5.82
N ASN A 494 14.82 19.64 -6.24
CA ASN A 494 16.14 20.24 -6.11
C ASN A 494 16.52 20.45 -4.64
N GLY A 495 15.59 20.91 -3.81
CA GLY A 495 15.81 21.07 -2.37
C GLY A 495 16.14 19.76 -1.66
N ILE A 496 15.40 18.68 -1.91
CA ILE A 496 15.66 17.34 -1.34
C ILE A 496 17.05 16.85 -1.77
N ARG A 497 17.39 17.01 -3.05
CA ARG A 497 18.68 16.60 -3.60
C ARG A 497 19.84 17.40 -2.99
N GLU A 498 19.72 18.71 -2.92
CA GLU A 498 20.74 19.60 -2.34
C GLU A 498 20.96 19.31 -0.85
N THR A 499 19.88 19.10 -0.11
CA THR A 499 19.95 18.71 1.30
C THR A 499 20.61 17.33 1.45
N ALA A 500 20.23 16.34 0.63
CA ALA A 500 20.83 15.02 0.67
C ALA A 500 22.34 15.06 0.38
N ASN A 501 22.76 15.82 -0.64
CA ASN A 501 24.17 16.06 -0.95
C ASN A 501 24.92 16.74 0.19
N THR A 502 24.31 17.74 0.83
CA THR A 502 24.91 18.44 1.99
C THR A 502 25.10 17.49 3.17
N LEU A 503 24.11 16.64 3.47
CA LEU A 503 24.20 15.65 4.55
C LEU A 503 25.25 14.58 4.26
N LEU A 504 25.37 14.13 3.01
CA LEU A 504 26.43 13.19 2.60
C LEU A 504 27.83 13.78 2.80
N GLN A 505 28.02 15.07 2.50
CA GLN A 505 29.31 15.76 2.69
C GLN A 505 29.68 15.93 4.17
N ASN A 506 28.68 16.03 5.06
CA ASN A 506 28.87 16.20 6.50
C ASN A 506 28.97 14.88 7.28
N THR A 507 28.78 13.74 6.62
CA THR A 507 28.90 12.42 7.27
C THR A 507 30.38 12.06 7.40
N PRO A 508 30.92 11.87 8.62
CA PRO A 508 32.35 11.62 8.80
C PRO A 508 32.72 10.32 8.09
N THR A 509 33.61 10.41 7.08
CA THR A 509 34.22 9.23 6.48
C THR A 509 34.84 8.38 7.58
N ILE A 510 34.23 7.21 7.83
CA ILE A 510 34.86 6.16 8.61
C ILE A 510 36.13 5.79 7.85
N ARG A 511 37.27 6.35 8.28
CA ARG A 511 38.58 5.84 7.89
C ARG A 511 38.73 4.49 8.57
N CYS A 512 38.38 3.42 7.87
CA CYS A 512 38.85 2.09 8.23
C CYS A 512 40.39 2.17 8.31
N ARG A 513 40.93 1.92 9.51
CA ARG A 513 42.34 1.61 9.70
C ARG A 513 42.60 0.17 9.32
#